data_AF-A0A4Q7N4M7-F1
#
_entry.id   AF-A0A4Q7N4M7-F1
#
_cell.length_a   1.000
_cell.length_b   1.000
_cell.length_c   1.000
_cell.angle_alpha   90.00
_cell.angle_beta   90.00
_cell.angle_gamma   90.00
#
_symmetry.space_group_name_H-M   'P 1'
#
loop_
_entity.id
_entity.type
_entity.pdbx_description
1 polymer ?
#
loop_
_entity_poly.entity_id
_entity_poly.type
_entity_poly.pdbx_seq_one_letter_code
_entity_poly.pdbx_strand_id
1 'polypeptide(L)'
;MINRENLAIPPSMEGYVNRVKEKDPAKAVSRNTKAFRKLLKNIPGKKADYAYAPGKWTLKEMLQHIIDAERVFAFRALHIARKDINPLPGFDENSWADNSKANTRKWKDLIEEFFTVRNANEMLFSTLDDQQLQHAGVANNSQVSVATLAFVTAGHLDHHMNIILTRYLQPYPAALDKSATKSRKKAGKKKAEIQKKTTKKNTAKASKTKTDVLKKDVGFITPGKAVKGKSVKAKGSGKKEGTVTTKKKNAPLKSAKKK
;
A
#
# COMPACT_ATOMS: atom_id res chain seq x y z
N MET A 1 14.31 -2.54 -1.90
CA MET A 1 13.08 -1.73 -1.76
C MET A 1 11.92 -2.46 -2.39
N ILE A 2 11.08 -3.06 -1.55
CA ILE A 2 9.78 -3.58 -1.97
C ILE A 2 8.90 -2.39 -2.34
N ASN A 3 8.26 -2.46 -3.52
CA ASN A 3 7.29 -1.46 -3.94
C ASN A 3 5.95 -2.14 -4.24
N ARG A 4 4.86 -1.39 -4.04
CA ARG A 4 3.48 -1.83 -4.26
C ARG A 4 3.28 -2.54 -5.61
N GLU A 5 3.94 -2.07 -6.66
CA GLU A 5 3.78 -2.58 -8.03
C GLU A 5 4.24 -4.03 -8.23
N ASN A 6 5.04 -4.57 -7.31
CA ASN A 6 5.61 -5.92 -7.41
C ASN A 6 4.99 -6.92 -6.43
N LEU A 7 3.92 -6.53 -5.70
CA LEU A 7 3.29 -7.38 -4.70
C LEU A 7 2.14 -8.19 -5.27
N ALA A 8 2.10 -9.48 -4.94
CA ALA A 8 0.89 -10.27 -5.08
C ALA A 8 -0.16 -9.78 -4.08
N ILE A 9 -1.28 -9.29 -4.60
CA ILE A 9 -2.39 -8.74 -3.82
C ILE A 9 -3.62 -9.63 -4.05
N PRO A 10 -4.19 -10.24 -3.00
CA PRO A 10 -5.46 -10.95 -3.13
C PRO A 10 -6.55 -10.05 -3.72
N PRO A 11 -7.40 -10.54 -4.64
CA PRO A 11 -8.47 -9.72 -5.24
C PRO A 11 -9.38 -9.05 -4.20
N SER A 12 -9.66 -9.73 -3.08
CA SER A 12 -10.44 -9.21 -1.96
C SER A 12 -9.80 -8.00 -1.25
N MET A 13 -8.50 -7.78 -1.41
CA MET A 13 -7.73 -6.71 -0.77
C MET A 13 -7.35 -5.58 -1.72
N GLU A 14 -7.54 -5.78 -3.04
CA GLU A 14 -7.14 -4.83 -4.08
C GLU A 14 -7.77 -3.45 -3.88
N GLY A 15 -9.06 -3.43 -3.50
CA GLY A 15 -9.80 -2.19 -3.23
C GLY A 15 -9.22 -1.34 -2.09
N TYR A 16 -8.48 -1.93 -1.15
CA TYR A 16 -7.77 -1.20 -0.11
C TYR A 16 -6.40 -0.76 -0.60
N VAL A 17 -5.62 -1.69 -1.16
CA VAL A 17 -4.24 -1.41 -1.61
C VAL A 17 -4.21 -0.30 -2.68
N ASN A 18 -5.18 -0.28 -3.60
CA ASN A 18 -5.25 0.72 -4.65
C ASN A 18 -5.53 2.15 -4.14
N ARG A 19 -6.03 2.32 -2.91
CA ARG A 19 -6.23 3.64 -2.28
C ARG A 19 -4.94 4.27 -1.78
N VAL A 20 -3.88 3.47 -1.60
CA VAL A 20 -2.60 3.91 -1.04
C VAL A 20 -1.65 4.31 -2.16
N LYS A 21 -1.04 5.50 -2.08
CA LYS A 21 -0.12 6.02 -3.12
C LYS A 21 1.34 5.81 -2.77
N GLU A 22 1.61 5.61 -1.49
CA GLU A 22 2.90 5.34 -0.92
C GLU A 22 3.41 4.00 -1.45
N LYS A 23 4.69 3.95 -1.80
CA LYS A 23 5.36 2.73 -2.26
C LYS A 23 6.01 1.95 -1.12
N ASP A 24 6.30 2.66 -0.04
CA ASP A 24 6.96 2.12 1.16
C ASP A 24 5.89 1.66 2.17
N PRO A 25 5.93 0.40 2.63
CA PRO A 25 4.96 -0.15 3.56
C PRO A 25 4.83 0.61 4.89
N ALA A 26 5.94 1.03 5.50
CA ALA A 26 5.90 1.74 6.79
C ALA A 26 5.33 3.16 6.64
N LYS A 27 5.68 3.87 5.57
CA LYS A 27 5.10 5.18 5.22
C LYS A 27 3.61 5.07 4.88
N ALA A 28 3.18 3.96 4.26
CA ALA A 28 1.77 3.74 3.99
C ALA A 28 0.94 3.73 5.27
N VAL A 29 1.37 3.02 6.32
CA VAL A 29 0.63 2.90 7.59
C VAL A 29 0.52 4.24 8.32
N SER A 30 1.59 5.04 8.34
CA SER A 30 1.61 6.33 9.07
C SER A 30 0.94 7.49 8.32
N ARG A 31 0.65 7.36 7.02
CA ARG A 31 0.20 8.48 6.18
C ARG A 31 -1.10 9.14 6.62
N ASN A 32 -2.05 8.35 7.10
CA ASN A 32 -3.43 8.80 7.39
C ASN A 32 -3.70 8.97 8.88
N THR A 33 -2.75 8.62 9.75
CA THR A 33 -2.87 8.74 11.22
C THR A 33 -3.21 10.17 11.66
N LYS A 34 -2.47 11.18 11.17
CA LYS A 34 -2.73 12.59 11.51
C LYS A 34 -4.08 13.08 10.97
N ALA A 35 -4.44 12.69 9.76
CA ALA A 35 -5.70 13.08 9.13
C ALA A 35 -6.89 12.47 9.87
N PHE A 36 -6.81 11.20 10.24
CA PHE A 36 -7.85 10.51 10.99
C PHE A 36 -8.00 11.05 12.41
N ARG A 37 -6.89 11.35 13.10
CA ARG A 37 -6.94 12.05 14.40
C ARG A 37 -7.71 13.35 14.32
N LYS A 38 -7.44 14.14 13.27
CA LYS A 38 -8.16 15.38 13.03
C LYS A 38 -9.65 15.11 12.76
N LEU A 39 -9.98 14.11 11.95
CA LEU A 39 -11.37 13.75 11.67
C LEU A 39 -12.12 13.40 12.97
N LEU A 40 -11.61 12.46 13.76
CA LEU A 40 -12.26 11.99 14.99
C LEU A 40 -12.47 13.09 16.02
N LYS A 41 -11.49 13.98 16.20
CA LYS A 41 -11.61 15.13 17.12
C LYS A 41 -12.67 16.16 16.72
N ASN A 42 -13.03 16.21 15.44
CA ASN A 42 -14.02 17.16 14.92
C ASN A 42 -15.41 16.54 14.73
N ILE A 43 -15.59 15.26 15.06
CA ILE A 43 -16.91 14.64 15.09
C ILE A 43 -17.69 15.24 16.27
N PRO A 44 -18.87 15.85 16.04
CA PRO A 44 -19.69 16.38 17.13
C PRO A 44 -20.07 15.26 18.11
N GLY A 45 -20.01 15.52 19.42
CA GLY A 45 -20.29 14.49 20.45
C GLY A 45 -21.63 13.76 20.24
N LYS A 46 -22.67 14.49 19.83
CA LYS A 46 -24.00 13.94 19.50
C LYS A 46 -24.04 12.91 18.35
N LYS A 47 -22.97 12.82 17.55
CA LYS A 47 -22.85 11.87 16.44
C LYS A 47 -22.16 10.58 16.84
N ALA A 48 -21.52 10.48 18.01
CA ALA A 48 -20.79 9.27 18.41
C ALA A 48 -21.69 8.01 18.40
N ASP A 49 -22.93 8.14 18.87
CA ASP A 49 -23.92 7.06 18.93
C ASP A 49 -24.87 7.05 17.70
N TYR A 50 -24.60 7.86 16.67
CA TYR A 50 -25.46 7.97 15.49
C TYR A 50 -25.15 6.89 14.44
N ALA A 51 -26.20 6.21 13.97
CA ALA A 51 -26.19 5.36 12.79
C ALA A 51 -26.93 6.04 11.61
N TYR A 52 -26.42 5.91 10.39
CA TYR A 52 -26.99 6.62 9.23
C TYR A 52 -28.25 5.95 8.64
N ALA A 53 -28.54 4.70 9.02
CA ALA A 53 -29.73 3.97 8.62
C ALA A 53 -30.00 2.83 9.61
N PRO A 54 -31.24 2.29 9.67
CA PRO A 54 -31.55 1.10 10.45
C PRO A 54 -30.63 -0.08 10.10
N GLY A 55 -30.16 -0.80 11.11
CA GLY A 55 -29.25 -1.95 10.95
C GLY A 55 -27.83 -1.59 10.51
N LYS A 56 -27.44 -0.31 10.56
CA LYS A 56 -26.06 0.13 10.30
C LYS A 56 -25.37 0.53 11.60
N TRP A 57 -24.05 0.40 11.61
CA TRP A 57 -23.25 0.70 12.78
C TRP A 57 -23.35 2.17 13.21
N THR A 58 -23.28 2.39 14.52
CA THR A 58 -22.99 3.72 15.08
C THR A 58 -21.55 4.14 14.74
N LEU A 59 -21.19 5.40 14.99
CA LEU A 59 -19.79 5.82 14.85
C LEU A 59 -18.86 5.16 15.86
N LYS A 60 -19.35 4.82 17.07
CA LYS A 60 -18.58 4.05 18.05
C LYS A 60 -18.29 2.64 17.56
N GLU A 61 -19.29 1.94 17.03
CA GLU A 61 -19.12 0.61 16.42
C GLU A 61 -18.19 0.67 15.21
N MET A 62 -18.33 1.68 14.34
CA MET A 62 -17.42 1.91 13.24
C MET A 62 -15.97 2.11 13.71
N LEU A 63 -15.74 2.93 14.74
CA LEU A 63 -14.39 3.14 15.28
C LEU A 63 -13.84 1.87 15.94
N GLN A 64 -14.68 1.12 16.66
CA GLN A 64 -14.30 -0.16 17.25
C GLN A 64 -13.91 -1.18 16.17
N HIS A 65 -14.68 -1.31 15.09
CA HIS A 65 -14.34 -2.15 13.96
C HIS A 65 -12.96 -1.80 13.37
N ILE A 66 -12.65 -0.50 13.22
CA ILE A 66 -11.33 -0.07 12.75
C ILE A 66 -10.23 -0.51 13.73
N ILE A 67 -10.45 -0.37 15.04
CA ILE A 67 -9.49 -0.81 16.08
C ILE A 67 -9.26 -2.33 16.00
N ASP A 68 -10.33 -3.11 15.85
CA ASP A 68 -10.23 -4.57 15.78
C ASP A 68 -9.50 -5.01 14.52
N ALA A 69 -9.78 -4.38 13.38
CA ALA A 69 -9.08 -4.61 12.12
C ALA A 69 -7.58 -4.28 12.22
N GLU A 70 -7.19 -3.17 12.88
CA GLU A 70 -5.79 -2.82 13.14
C GLU A 70 -5.06 -3.95 13.88
N ARG A 71 -5.70 -4.54 14.91
CA ARG A 71 -5.12 -5.63 15.70
C ARG A 71 -4.99 -6.91 14.87
N VAL A 72 -6.02 -7.25 14.10
CA VAL A 72 -6.01 -8.43 13.22
C VAL A 72 -4.92 -8.32 12.16
N PHE A 73 -4.81 -7.17 11.49
CA PHE A 73 -3.80 -6.97 10.44
C PHE A 73 -2.37 -6.97 11.00
N ALA A 74 -2.16 -6.34 12.17
CA ALA A 74 -0.86 -6.34 12.84
C ALA A 74 -0.46 -7.74 13.32
N PHE A 75 -1.39 -8.50 13.89
CA PHE A 75 -1.13 -9.88 14.30
C PHE A 75 -0.77 -10.76 13.11
N ARG A 76 -1.53 -10.69 12.01
CA ARG A 76 -1.20 -11.40 10.76
C ARG A 76 0.17 -11.01 10.23
N ALA A 77 0.50 -9.71 10.25
CA ALA A 77 1.79 -9.22 9.79
C ALA A 77 2.94 -9.76 10.66
N LEU A 78 2.80 -9.71 11.98
CA LEU A 78 3.78 -10.27 12.91
C LEU A 78 3.97 -11.78 12.69
N HIS A 79 2.87 -12.54 12.66
CA HIS A 79 2.88 -13.99 12.48
C HIS A 79 3.62 -14.40 11.20
N ILE A 80 3.26 -13.78 10.07
CA ILE A 80 3.89 -14.06 8.77
C ILE A 80 5.35 -13.57 8.74
N ALA A 81 5.65 -12.40 9.33
CA ALA A 81 7.01 -11.89 9.40
C ALA A 81 7.95 -12.82 10.18
N ARG A 82 7.42 -13.63 11.11
CA ARG A 82 8.15 -14.65 11.87
C ARG A 82 8.17 -16.04 11.21
N LYS A 83 7.69 -16.15 9.96
CA LYS A 83 7.64 -17.39 9.17
C LYS A 83 6.86 -18.51 9.84
N ASP A 84 5.88 -18.18 10.68
CA ASP A 84 4.92 -19.17 11.13
C ASP A 84 4.03 -19.55 9.92
N ILE A 85 3.86 -20.86 9.73
CA ILE A 85 3.19 -21.45 8.57
C ILE A 85 1.71 -21.74 8.81
N ASN A 86 1.24 -21.55 10.05
CA ASN A 86 -0.14 -21.84 10.40
C ASN A 86 -1.09 -20.87 9.67
N PRO A 87 -2.16 -21.38 9.01
CA PRO A 87 -3.12 -20.52 8.34
C PRO A 87 -3.92 -19.71 9.37
N LEU A 88 -4.10 -18.42 9.10
CA LEU A 88 -4.85 -17.52 9.99
C LEU A 88 -6.31 -17.38 9.53
N PRO A 89 -7.29 -17.46 10.45
CA PRO A 89 -8.69 -17.42 10.10
C PRO A 89 -9.12 -16.03 9.61
N GLY A 90 -10.23 -16.00 8.87
CA GLY A 90 -11.04 -14.79 8.67
C GLY A 90 -11.72 -14.34 9.96
N PHE A 91 -12.47 -13.23 9.88
CA PHE A 91 -13.36 -12.80 10.94
C PHE A 91 -14.63 -12.21 10.33
N ASP A 92 -15.76 -12.39 11.02
CA ASP A 92 -17.04 -11.78 10.65
C ASP A 92 -17.15 -10.43 11.35
N GLU A 93 -17.01 -9.36 10.56
CA GLU A 93 -17.02 -7.99 11.04
C GLU A 93 -18.37 -7.56 11.64
N ASN A 94 -19.50 -8.11 11.17
CA ASN A 94 -20.81 -7.79 11.73
C ASN A 94 -20.99 -8.48 13.08
N SER A 95 -20.67 -9.78 13.14
CA SER A 95 -20.71 -10.52 14.40
C SER A 95 -19.81 -9.89 15.46
N TRP A 96 -18.62 -9.42 15.07
CA TRP A 96 -17.72 -8.73 16.00
C TRP A 96 -18.29 -7.39 16.47
N ALA A 97 -18.87 -6.59 15.57
CA ALA A 97 -19.51 -5.33 15.93
C ALA A 97 -20.66 -5.54 16.92
N ASP A 98 -21.53 -6.53 16.69
CA ASP A 98 -22.66 -6.88 17.56
C ASP A 98 -22.21 -7.27 18.98
N ASN A 99 -21.04 -7.90 19.09
CA ASN A 99 -20.48 -8.37 20.36
C ASN A 99 -19.50 -7.38 21.02
N SER A 100 -19.21 -6.26 20.36
CA SER A 100 -18.14 -5.34 20.78
C SER A 100 -18.46 -4.49 22.00
N LYS A 101 -19.76 -4.30 22.29
CA LYS A 101 -20.26 -3.33 23.28
C LYS A 101 -19.71 -1.91 23.07
N ALA A 102 -19.35 -1.54 21.83
CA ALA A 102 -18.73 -0.24 21.53
C ALA A 102 -19.55 0.95 22.04
N ASN A 103 -20.89 0.86 21.99
CA ASN A 103 -21.79 1.94 22.42
C ASN A 103 -21.70 2.26 23.92
N THR A 104 -21.28 1.31 24.77
CA THR A 104 -21.08 1.55 26.21
C THR A 104 -19.77 2.26 26.52
N ARG A 105 -18.87 2.41 25.53
CA ARG A 105 -17.56 3.04 25.70
C ARG A 105 -17.64 4.55 25.48
N LYS A 106 -16.74 5.29 26.14
CA LYS A 106 -16.60 6.74 25.89
C LYS A 106 -15.87 6.95 24.57
N TRP A 107 -16.33 7.91 23.78
CA TRP A 107 -15.73 8.25 22.49
C TRP A 107 -14.23 8.58 22.60
N LYS A 108 -13.84 9.30 23.66
CA LYS A 108 -12.43 9.64 23.92
C LYS A 108 -11.56 8.41 24.17
N ASP A 109 -12.08 7.37 24.82
CA ASP A 109 -11.34 6.15 25.16
C ASP A 109 -11.12 5.31 23.89
N LEU A 110 -12.11 5.27 22.99
CA LEU A 110 -11.97 4.64 21.67
C LEU A 110 -10.92 5.36 20.80
N ILE A 111 -10.94 6.70 20.80
CA ILE A 111 -9.94 7.51 20.09
C ILE A 111 -8.53 7.19 20.63
N GLU A 112 -8.36 7.19 21.95
CA GLU A 112 -7.09 6.91 22.60
C GLU A 112 -6.59 5.51 22.26
N GLU A 113 -7.45 4.49 22.38
CA GLU A 113 -7.10 3.11 22.02
C GLU A 113 -6.65 3.01 20.56
N PHE A 114 -7.43 3.58 19.63
CA PHE A 114 -7.06 3.55 18.21
C PHE A 114 -5.64 4.10 18.00
N PHE A 115 -5.30 5.25 18.60
CA PHE A 115 -3.97 5.83 18.41
C PHE A 115 -2.86 5.06 19.10
N THR A 116 -3.14 4.41 20.23
CA THR A 116 -2.20 3.51 20.90
C THR A 116 -1.89 2.30 20.02
N VAL A 117 -2.93 1.64 19.50
CA VAL A 117 -2.79 0.50 18.58
C VAL A 117 -2.09 0.92 17.29
N ARG A 118 -2.51 2.04 16.68
CA ARG A 118 -1.88 2.54 15.45
C ARG A 118 -0.41 2.88 15.66
N ASN A 119 -0.02 3.47 16.79
CA ASN A 119 1.38 3.75 17.08
C ASN A 119 2.20 2.45 17.20
N ALA A 120 1.66 1.44 17.91
CA ALA A 120 2.29 0.12 17.98
C ALA A 120 2.47 -0.51 16.59
N ASN A 121 1.47 -0.36 15.72
CA ASN A 121 1.52 -0.85 14.34
C ASN A 121 2.57 -0.10 13.51
N GLU A 122 2.62 1.24 13.59
CA GLU A 122 3.66 2.04 12.92
C GLU A 122 5.06 1.61 13.35
N MET A 123 5.27 1.38 14.65
CA MET A 123 6.53 0.84 15.17
C MET A 123 6.83 -0.55 14.62
N LEU A 124 5.86 -1.48 14.67
CA LEU A 124 6.03 -2.82 14.10
C LEU A 124 6.55 -2.75 12.66
N PHE A 125 5.83 -2.06 11.76
CA PHE A 125 6.22 -2.00 10.34
C PHE A 125 7.53 -1.26 10.09
N SER A 126 7.91 -0.30 10.94
CA SER A 126 9.19 0.41 10.82
C SER A 126 10.40 -0.45 11.16
N THR A 127 10.22 -1.54 11.93
CA THR A 127 11.30 -2.45 12.33
C THR A 127 11.54 -3.59 11.36
N LEU A 128 10.64 -3.80 10.40
CA LEU A 128 10.71 -4.92 9.47
C LEU A 128 11.62 -4.60 8.29
N ASP A 129 12.55 -5.51 7.99
CA ASP A 129 13.43 -5.39 6.84
C ASP A 129 12.76 -5.83 5.51
N ASP A 130 13.45 -5.62 4.40
CA ASP A 130 13.00 -6.01 3.06
C ASP A 130 12.76 -7.52 2.92
N GLN A 131 13.37 -8.38 3.74
CA GLN A 131 13.13 -9.83 3.69
C GLN A 131 11.83 -10.17 4.41
N GLN A 132 11.65 -9.65 5.63
CA GLN A 132 10.47 -9.85 6.46
C GLN A 132 9.21 -9.30 5.80
N LEU A 133 9.31 -8.14 5.15
CA LEU A 133 8.20 -7.55 4.40
C LEU A 133 7.78 -8.40 3.18
N GLN A 134 8.69 -9.21 2.61
CA GLN A 134 8.41 -10.14 1.51
C GLN A 134 7.85 -11.49 1.98
N HIS A 135 7.95 -11.82 3.27
CA HIS A 135 7.38 -13.06 3.77
C HIS A 135 5.88 -13.12 3.44
N ALA A 136 5.44 -14.31 3.04
CA ALA A 136 4.07 -14.58 2.64
C ALA A 136 3.52 -15.76 3.42
N GLY A 137 2.25 -15.68 3.80
CA GLY A 137 1.52 -16.73 4.50
C GLY A 137 0.06 -16.76 4.06
N VAL A 138 -0.73 -17.62 4.70
CA VAL A 138 -2.15 -17.79 4.39
C VAL A 138 -2.99 -17.10 5.46
N ALA A 139 -3.80 -16.14 5.06
CA ALA A 139 -4.78 -15.49 5.94
C ALA A 139 -6.12 -15.38 5.23
N ASN A 140 -7.21 -15.76 5.90
CA ASN A 140 -8.55 -15.79 5.32
C ASN A 140 -8.58 -16.52 3.96
N ASN A 141 -7.97 -17.71 3.93
CA ASN A 141 -7.87 -18.57 2.74
C ASN A 141 -7.15 -17.95 1.53
N SER A 142 -6.40 -16.85 1.73
CA SER A 142 -5.68 -16.15 0.66
C SER A 142 -4.20 -16.03 0.99
N GLN A 143 -3.34 -16.16 -0.03
CA GLN A 143 -1.91 -15.89 0.10
C GLN A 143 -1.69 -14.38 0.23
N VAL A 144 -1.04 -13.94 1.30
CA VAL A 144 -0.79 -12.51 1.55
C VAL A 144 0.63 -12.29 2.07
N SER A 145 1.26 -11.20 1.64
CA SER A 145 2.57 -10.78 2.15
C SER A 145 2.45 -9.79 3.32
N VAL A 146 3.50 -9.68 4.11
CA VAL A 146 3.56 -8.68 5.20
C VAL A 146 3.46 -7.25 4.65
N ALA A 147 4.13 -6.96 3.52
CA ALA A 147 3.99 -5.68 2.84
C ALA A 147 2.55 -5.42 2.36
N THR A 148 1.87 -6.43 1.82
CA THR A 148 0.45 -6.32 1.43
C THR A 148 -0.41 -5.94 2.63
N LEU A 149 -0.19 -6.56 3.81
CA LEU A 149 -0.92 -6.23 5.03
C LEU A 149 -0.70 -4.78 5.47
N ALA A 150 0.50 -4.23 5.36
CA ALA A 150 0.76 -2.82 5.65
C ALA A 150 -0.08 -1.88 4.75
N PHE A 151 -0.17 -2.18 3.46
CA PHE A 151 -1.00 -1.42 2.52
C PHE A 151 -2.50 -1.60 2.80
N VAL A 152 -2.93 -2.80 3.19
CA VAL A 152 -4.31 -3.07 3.59
C VAL A 152 -4.68 -2.27 4.84
N THR A 153 -3.83 -2.23 5.87
CA THR A 153 -4.02 -1.41 7.09
C THR A 153 -4.27 0.06 6.73
N ALA A 154 -3.44 0.62 5.85
CA ALA A 154 -3.60 2.01 5.41
C ALA A 154 -4.86 2.22 4.55
N GLY A 155 -5.12 1.31 3.61
CA GLY A 155 -6.24 1.39 2.67
C GLY A 155 -7.61 1.16 3.30
N HIS A 156 -7.68 0.27 4.29
CA HIS A 156 -8.87 -0.02 5.10
C HIS A 156 -9.28 1.21 5.91
N LEU A 157 -8.33 1.88 6.57
CA LEU A 157 -8.64 3.14 7.25
C LEU A 157 -9.14 4.21 6.27
N ASP A 158 -8.52 4.36 5.10
CA ASP A 158 -8.99 5.31 4.08
C ASP A 158 -10.43 5.01 3.61
N HIS A 159 -10.77 3.74 3.47
CA HIS A 159 -12.12 3.31 3.14
C HIS A 159 -13.14 3.75 4.21
N HIS A 160 -12.85 3.48 5.49
CA HIS A 160 -13.76 3.87 6.57
C HIS A 160 -13.79 5.38 6.82
N MET A 161 -12.67 6.08 6.67
CA MET A 161 -12.66 7.55 6.65
C MET A 161 -13.63 8.09 5.59
N ASN A 162 -13.62 7.53 4.38
CA ASN A 162 -14.55 7.92 3.33
C ASN A 162 -16.01 7.63 3.71
N ILE A 163 -16.31 6.48 4.33
CA ILE A 163 -17.67 6.17 4.81
C ILE A 163 -18.13 7.17 5.87
N ILE A 164 -17.29 7.48 6.87
CA ILE A 164 -17.59 8.47 7.91
C ILE A 164 -17.96 9.82 7.28
N LEU A 165 -17.13 10.28 6.34
CA LEU A 165 -17.32 11.56 5.66
C LEU A 165 -18.60 11.59 4.81
N THR A 166 -18.86 10.53 4.05
CA THR A 166 -19.93 10.51 3.04
C THR A 166 -21.29 10.10 3.60
N ARG A 167 -21.35 9.35 4.72
CA ARG A 167 -22.61 8.82 5.26
C ARG A 167 -22.98 9.38 6.64
N TYR A 168 -22.01 9.68 7.50
CA TYR A 168 -22.30 10.08 8.89
C TYR A 168 -22.30 11.59 9.11
N LEU A 169 -21.46 12.31 8.35
CA LEU A 169 -21.20 13.74 8.54
C LEU A 169 -21.84 14.63 7.46
N GLN A 170 -22.89 14.18 6.78
CA GLN A 170 -23.61 15.01 5.79
C GLN A 170 -24.69 15.91 6.46
N PRO A 171 -24.87 17.17 6.01
CA PRO A 171 -23.97 17.89 5.11
C PRO A 171 -22.63 18.15 5.81
N TYR A 172 -21.53 18.00 5.06
CA TYR A 172 -20.18 18.13 5.61
C TYR A 172 -19.96 19.52 6.22
N PRO A 173 -19.62 19.65 7.52
CA PRO A 173 -19.38 20.95 8.10
C PRO A 173 -18.14 21.59 7.47
N ALA A 174 -18.34 22.70 6.74
CA ALA A 174 -17.32 23.41 5.97
C ALA A 174 -16.05 23.79 6.76
N ALA A 175 -16.14 23.80 8.10
CA ALA A 175 -15.00 24.02 9.00
C ALA A 175 -13.86 22.99 8.83
N LEU A 176 -14.16 21.76 8.41
CA LEU A 176 -13.17 20.71 8.18
C LEU A 176 -12.49 20.79 6.80
N ASP A 177 -13.10 21.49 5.83
CA ASP A 177 -12.55 21.67 4.49
C ASP A 177 -11.32 22.60 4.50
N LYS A 178 -11.30 23.66 5.32
CA LYS A 178 -10.25 24.71 5.25
C LYS A 178 -8.81 24.18 5.30
N SER A 179 -8.52 23.07 6.00
CA SER A 179 -7.19 22.42 5.94
C SER A 179 -6.97 21.54 4.71
N ALA A 180 -8.01 20.85 4.24
CA ALA A 180 -7.97 20.04 3.03
C ALA A 180 -7.86 20.93 1.78
N THR A 181 -8.60 22.05 1.72
CA THR A 181 -8.49 23.06 0.65
C THR A 181 -7.12 23.72 0.64
N LYS A 182 -6.53 24.04 1.81
CA LYS A 182 -5.17 24.62 1.90
C LYS A 182 -4.10 23.63 1.43
N SER A 183 -4.22 22.36 1.80
CA SER A 183 -3.33 21.29 1.32
C SER A 183 -3.50 21.01 -0.19
N ARG A 184 -4.73 21.00 -0.71
CA ARG A 184 -5.02 20.86 -2.15
C ARG A 184 -4.51 22.06 -2.96
N LYS A 185 -4.69 23.30 -2.48
CA LYS A 185 -4.12 24.51 -3.09
C LYS A 185 -2.58 24.51 -3.06
N LYS A 186 -1.96 24.07 -1.97
CA LYS A 186 -0.49 23.97 -1.87
C LYS A 186 0.07 22.90 -2.81
N ALA A 187 -0.60 21.75 -2.94
CA ALA A 187 -0.25 20.71 -3.89
C ALA A 187 -0.42 21.18 -5.35
N GLY A 188 -1.52 21.88 -5.67
CA GLY A 188 -1.77 22.47 -6.99
C GLY A 188 -0.73 23.52 -7.38
N LYS A 189 -0.36 24.43 -6.45
CA LYS A 189 0.72 25.40 -6.67
C LYS A 189 2.07 24.71 -6.92
N LYS A 190 2.41 23.68 -6.14
CA LYS A 190 3.66 22.91 -6.32
C LYS A 190 3.69 22.19 -7.67
N LYS A 191 2.56 21.62 -8.11
CA LYS A 191 2.42 20.98 -9.43
C LYS A 191 2.59 21.99 -10.58
N ALA A 192 1.98 23.17 -10.47
CA ALA A 192 2.10 24.25 -11.44
C ALA A 192 3.52 24.82 -11.52
N GLU A 193 4.24 24.91 -10.39
CA GLU A 193 5.63 25.35 -10.36
C GLU A 193 6.58 24.33 -11.00
N ILE A 194 6.35 23.03 -10.75
CA ILE A 194 7.12 21.94 -11.37
C ILE A 194 6.87 21.92 -12.89
N GLN A 195 5.63 22.11 -13.33
CA GLN A 195 5.31 22.23 -14.76
C GLN A 195 6.00 23.43 -15.39
N LYS A 196 5.91 24.63 -14.79
CA LYS A 196 6.62 25.83 -15.31
C LYS A 196 8.14 25.64 -15.39
N LYS A 197 8.75 24.94 -14.42
CA LYS A 197 10.20 24.62 -14.45
C LYS A 197 10.55 23.62 -15.56
N THR A 198 9.68 22.66 -15.85
CA THR A 198 9.89 21.69 -16.95
C THR A 198 9.67 22.33 -18.32
N THR A 199 8.68 23.22 -18.49
CA THR A 199 8.51 23.97 -19.76
C THR A 199 9.69 24.90 -20.03
N LYS A 200 10.18 25.64 -19.02
CA LYS A 200 11.37 26.50 -19.16
C LYS A 200 12.65 25.72 -19.49
N LYS A 201 12.81 24.51 -18.94
CA LYS A 201 13.98 23.65 -19.22
C LYS A 201 13.93 23.08 -20.64
N ASN A 202 12.74 22.79 -21.16
CA ASN A 202 12.55 22.30 -22.52
C ASN A 202 12.68 23.42 -23.57
N THR A 203 12.23 24.65 -23.29
CA THR A 203 12.42 25.79 -24.20
C THR A 203 13.89 26.25 -24.24
N ALA A 204 14.62 26.20 -23.12
CA ALA A 204 16.05 26.47 -23.08
C ALA A 204 16.91 25.40 -23.77
N LYS A 205 16.41 24.15 -23.86
CA LYS A 205 17.08 23.08 -24.61
C LYS A 205 16.79 23.17 -26.11
N ALA A 206 15.60 23.61 -26.50
CA ALA A 206 15.23 23.84 -27.90
C ALA A 206 15.89 25.09 -28.52
N SER A 207 16.22 26.11 -27.71
CA SER A 207 16.95 27.30 -28.19
C SER A 207 18.46 27.08 -28.33
N LYS A 208 19.02 26.01 -27.76
CA LYS A 208 20.46 25.65 -27.88
C LYS A 208 20.79 24.75 -29.09
N THR A 209 19.81 24.37 -29.89
CA THR A 209 19.99 23.52 -31.09
C THR A 209 19.61 24.22 -32.40
N LYS A 210 19.51 25.55 -32.44
CA LYS A 210 19.20 26.31 -33.66
C LYS A 210 20.16 27.45 -34.01
N THR A 211 21.33 27.49 -33.37
CA THR A 211 22.44 28.37 -33.76
C THR A 211 23.74 27.58 -33.68
N ASP A 212 23.91 26.66 -34.61
CA ASP A 212 25.18 26.29 -35.21
C ASP A 212 24.87 25.36 -36.38
N VAL A 213 25.69 25.42 -37.43
CA VAL A 213 25.52 24.80 -38.76
C VAL A 213 24.73 25.64 -39.76
N LEU A 214 25.34 26.76 -40.14
CA LEU A 214 25.35 27.28 -41.51
C LEU A 214 26.66 28.04 -41.71
N LYS A 215 27.70 27.33 -42.14
CA LYS A 215 28.81 27.76 -43.02
C LYS A 215 29.95 26.74 -42.97
N LYS A 216 30.56 26.50 -44.14
CA LYS A 216 31.65 25.57 -44.48
C LYS A 216 31.17 24.19 -44.93
N ASP A 217 31.49 23.65 -46.10
CA ASP A 217 32.41 24.05 -47.17
C ASP A 217 31.94 23.48 -48.51
N VAL A 218 32.37 24.16 -49.57
CA VAL A 218 32.20 23.82 -50.99
C VAL A 218 33.25 22.78 -51.37
N GLY A 219 32.90 21.75 -52.16
CA GLY A 219 33.91 20.88 -52.78
C GLY A 219 33.40 19.57 -53.34
N PHE A 220 33.25 19.50 -54.66
CA PHE A 220 32.99 18.31 -55.49
C PHE A 220 34.03 17.18 -55.28
N ILE A 221 33.64 15.92 -55.52
CA ILE A 221 34.30 14.91 -56.39
C ILE A 221 33.37 13.68 -56.60
N THR A 222 33.43 13.13 -57.81
CA THR A 222 32.67 12.07 -58.50
C THR A 222 33.01 10.60 -58.08
N PRO A 223 32.29 9.58 -58.61
CA PRO A 223 32.23 8.22 -58.04
C PRO A 223 33.14 7.17 -58.71
N GLY A 224 33.53 6.11 -57.99
CA GLY A 224 34.02 4.87 -58.62
C GLY A 224 34.69 3.80 -57.74
N LYS A 225 34.21 2.56 -57.91
CA LYS A 225 34.86 1.23 -57.84
C LYS A 225 34.99 0.43 -56.51
N ALA A 226 34.22 -0.66 -56.51
CA ALA A 226 34.64 -2.09 -56.47
C ALA A 226 35.12 -2.78 -55.16
N VAL A 227 34.24 -3.65 -54.66
CA VAL A 227 34.39 -5.10 -54.32
C VAL A 227 35.78 -5.64 -53.89
N LYS A 228 35.84 -6.27 -52.71
CA LYS A 228 36.40 -7.63 -52.51
C LYS A 228 35.99 -8.23 -51.16
N GLY A 229 35.49 -9.46 -51.19
CA GLY A 229 35.04 -10.22 -50.02
C GLY A 229 36.10 -11.14 -49.40
N LYS A 230 35.67 -11.83 -48.33
CA LYS A 230 36.10 -13.12 -47.75
C LYS A 230 35.34 -13.24 -46.41
N SER A 231 34.25 -14.00 -46.29
CA SER A 231 34.19 -15.44 -45.96
C SER A 231 35.26 -15.91 -44.96
N VAL A 232 34.85 -16.51 -43.82
CA VAL A 232 34.96 -17.95 -43.52
C VAL A 232 34.88 -18.29 -42.00
N LYS A 233 33.93 -19.20 -41.71
CA LYS A 233 33.86 -20.31 -40.74
C LYS A 233 33.53 -20.16 -39.24
N ALA A 234 32.54 -20.99 -38.91
CA ALA A 234 32.14 -21.58 -37.65
C ALA A 234 33.05 -22.73 -37.15
N LYS A 235 32.88 -23.09 -35.86
CA LYS A 235 32.93 -24.40 -35.16
C LYS A 235 33.09 -24.08 -33.66
N GLY A 236 32.55 -24.78 -32.67
CA GLY A 236 31.80 -26.03 -32.53
C GLY A 236 31.57 -26.25 -31.02
N SER A 237 30.43 -26.82 -30.63
CA SER A 237 30.30 -28.11 -29.92
C SER A 237 30.69 -28.17 -28.43
N GLY A 238 29.77 -28.65 -27.57
CA GLY A 238 30.14 -29.19 -26.26
C GLY A 238 29.02 -29.39 -25.23
N LYS A 239 28.28 -30.50 -25.35
CA LYS A 239 27.42 -31.20 -24.36
C LYS A 239 27.94 -31.17 -22.90
N LYS A 240 27.03 -31.14 -21.91
CA LYS A 240 26.71 -32.31 -21.04
C LYS A 240 25.55 -32.07 -20.06
N GLU A 241 24.70 -33.09 -19.99
CA GLU A 241 23.63 -33.35 -19.04
C GLU A 241 24.17 -33.69 -17.64
N GLY A 242 23.32 -33.55 -16.62
CA GLY A 242 23.58 -33.98 -15.25
C GLY A 242 22.28 -34.05 -14.43
N THR A 243 21.46 -35.06 -14.71
CA THR A 243 20.29 -35.46 -13.93
C THR A 243 20.76 -36.21 -12.67
N VAL A 244 20.32 -35.82 -11.47
CA VAL A 244 20.27 -36.72 -10.31
C VAL A 244 18.95 -36.52 -9.59
N THR A 245 18.14 -37.58 -9.62
CA THR A 245 16.99 -37.81 -8.76
C THR A 245 17.42 -38.68 -7.58
N THR A 246 16.94 -38.42 -6.36
CA THR A 246 16.68 -39.49 -5.36
C THR A 246 15.64 -39.07 -4.30
N LYS A 247 14.47 -39.71 -4.42
CA LYS A 247 13.55 -40.29 -3.43
C LYS A 247 13.57 -39.84 -1.94
N LYS A 248 12.39 -39.32 -1.53
CA LYS A 248 11.51 -39.70 -0.39
C LYS A 248 12.11 -40.51 0.79
N LYS A 249 11.87 -40.02 2.01
CA LYS A 249 11.25 -40.81 3.12
C LYS A 249 10.37 -39.92 4.02
N ASN A 250 9.08 -40.26 4.06
CA ASN A 250 8.13 -39.86 5.10
C ASN A 250 8.34 -40.73 6.35
N ALA A 251 8.17 -40.17 7.55
CA ALA A 251 7.90 -40.91 8.79
C ALA A 251 6.77 -40.18 9.56
N PRO A 252 5.89 -40.90 10.29
CA PRO A 252 4.57 -40.42 10.66
C PRO A 252 4.51 -39.69 12.02
N LEU A 253 3.49 -38.82 12.14
CA LEU A 253 3.05 -38.22 13.41
C LEU A 253 2.57 -39.30 14.40
N LYS A 254 3.05 -39.24 15.65
CA LYS A 254 2.39 -39.87 16.79
C LYS A 254 1.40 -38.89 17.42
N SER A 255 0.14 -39.30 17.45
CA SER A 255 -0.93 -38.72 18.27
C SER A 255 -0.64 -38.90 19.76
N ALA A 256 -0.76 -37.84 20.56
CA ALA A 256 -0.89 -37.95 22.01
C ALA A 256 -2.31 -37.51 22.43
N LYS A 257 -3.10 -38.49 22.87
CA LYS A 257 -4.33 -38.29 23.63
C LYS A 257 -3.98 -38.02 25.10
N LYS A 258 -4.74 -37.10 25.71
CA LYS A 258 -5.21 -37.05 27.12
C LYS A 258 -4.21 -37.36 28.25
N LYS A 259 -3.95 -36.35 29.09
CA LYS A 259 -4.45 -36.30 30.48
C LYS A 259 -4.83 -34.86 30.80
#